data_AF-A0A8K0CNB2-F1
#
_entry.id   AF-A0A8K0CNB2-F1
#
_cell.length_a   1.000
_cell.length_b   1.000
_cell.length_c   1.000
_cell.angle_alpha   90.00
_cell.angle_beta   90.00
_cell.angle_gamma   90.00
#
_symmetry.space_group_name_H-M   'P 1'
#
loop_
_entity.id
_entity.type
_entity.pdbx_description
1 polymer ?
#
loop_
_entity_poly.entity_id
_entity_poly.type
_entity_poly.pdbx_seq_one_letter_code
_entity_poly.pdbx_strand_id
1 'polypeptide(L)'
;MHRIPHGRNTTENDKQPSVLCKPGLLSGSADWIARVYLSRSRLWLANYRESAWSRKSVTLNADKDKKAYWNNSFQEIGYYDTPALIDYILSTTSQEKLFYIGQSQGTTSFFVLTSIRPEYNEKVRLSVGLGPAAYFGHSTYSLLYLLAKFVDRIETMISVIGSNSPAGSSFKQIQHYTQLLKSKRFCPYDYGEEINLEIYGQASPPEYELNKITAPVAFYYGSEDYFCVQGDIDQTASKLPNLVERKFMKGFSHTDVLWGTD
;
A
#
# COMPACT_ATOMS: atom_id res chain seq x y z
N MET A 1 -0.89 9.35 -11.82
CA MET A 1 0.25 8.41 -11.98
C MET A 1 1.28 9.05 -12.90
N HIS A 2 2.57 8.93 -12.58
CA HIS A 2 3.66 9.34 -13.46
C HIS A 2 4.26 8.14 -14.17
N ARG A 3 5.01 8.36 -15.26
CA ARG A 3 5.59 7.28 -16.07
C ARG A 3 7.03 7.64 -16.47
N ILE A 4 7.92 6.67 -16.38
CA ILE A 4 9.28 6.72 -16.93
C ILE A 4 9.35 5.64 -18.02
N PRO A 5 9.38 6.04 -19.31
CA PRO A 5 9.14 5.11 -20.41
C PRO A 5 10.28 4.11 -20.62
N HIS A 6 11.51 4.50 -20.30
CA HIS A 6 12.73 3.70 -20.47
C HIS A 6 13.86 4.22 -19.58
N GLY A 7 14.92 3.43 -19.39
CA GLY A 7 16.12 3.81 -18.65
C GLY A 7 16.99 4.85 -19.38
N ARG A 8 17.91 5.49 -18.65
CA ARG A 8 18.86 6.46 -19.22
C ARG A 8 19.73 5.76 -20.28
N ASN A 9 19.82 6.34 -21.48
CA ASN A 9 20.52 5.79 -22.66
C ASN A 9 19.89 4.54 -23.29
N THR A 10 18.62 4.25 -23.01
CA THR A 10 17.84 3.24 -23.75
C THR A 10 16.75 3.92 -24.56
N THR A 11 16.29 3.30 -25.65
CA THR A 11 15.11 3.75 -26.37
C THR A 11 13.87 3.03 -25.84
N GLU A 12 12.71 3.65 -26.00
CA GLU A 12 11.45 2.98 -25.73
C GLU A 12 11.29 1.76 -26.65
N ASN A 13 10.89 0.63 -26.08
CA ASN A 13 10.60 -0.59 -26.82
C ASN A 13 9.37 -1.25 -26.21
N ASP A 14 8.42 -1.64 -27.07
CA ASP A 14 7.16 -2.27 -26.68
C ASP A 14 7.34 -3.56 -25.88
N LYS A 15 8.48 -4.24 -26.04
CA LYS A 15 8.83 -5.46 -25.31
C LYS A 15 9.35 -5.22 -23.88
N GLN A 16 9.59 -3.98 -23.46
CA GLN A 16 10.08 -3.69 -22.11
C GLN A 16 9.00 -4.02 -21.07
N PRO A 17 9.33 -4.78 -20.01
CA PRO A 17 8.35 -5.13 -18.98
C PRO A 17 7.88 -3.87 -18.24
N SER A 18 6.57 -3.79 -17.99
CA SER A 18 5.98 -2.75 -17.16
C SER A 18 6.13 -3.07 -15.69
N VAL A 19 6.52 -2.07 -14.90
CA VAL A 19 6.64 -2.17 -13.45
C VAL A 19 5.80 -1.07 -12.82
N LEU A 20 4.83 -1.45 -11.99
CA LEU A 20 4.06 -0.52 -11.16
C LEU A 20 4.74 -0.37 -9.80
N CYS A 21 5.21 0.84 -9.49
CA CYS A 21 5.78 1.19 -8.20
C CYS A 21 4.74 1.93 -7.35
N LYS A 22 4.40 1.37 -6.19
CA LYS A 22 3.40 1.91 -5.27
C LYS A 22 4.03 2.36 -3.94
N PRO A 23 3.99 3.67 -3.63
CA PRO A 23 4.63 4.23 -2.44
C PRO A 23 3.94 3.78 -1.12
N GLY A 24 4.56 4.07 0.02
CA GLY A 24 3.97 3.87 1.35
C GLY A 24 2.96 4.95 1.76
N LEU A 25 2.45 4.85 2.98
CA LEU A 25 1.56 5.86 3.57
C LEU A 25 2.30 7.21 3.64
N LEU A 26 1.62 8.33 3.33
CA LEU A 26 2.18 9.68 3.30
C LEU A 26 3.38 9.86 2.34
N SER A 27 3.56 8.94 1.39
CA SER A 27 4.59 8.97 0.35
C SER A 27 3.95 9.13 -1.03
N GLY A 28 4.76 9.46 -2.04
CA GLY A 28 4.29 9.71 -3.40
C GLY A 28 5.23 9.17 -4.47
N SER A 29 4.90 9.43 -5.74
CA SER A 29 5.71 8.97 -6.86
C SER A 29 7.16 9.49 -6.84
N ALA A 30 7.43 10.59 -6.15
CA ALA A 30 8.76 11.22 -6.07
C ALA A 30 9.79 10.32 -5.37
N ASP A 31 9.37 9.53 -4.39
CA ASP A 31 10.25 8.67 -3.58
C ASP A 31 10.96 7.60 -4.41
N TRP A 32 10.34 7.21 -5.51
CA TRP A 32 10.93 6.23 -6.43
C TRP A 32 12.04 6.85 -7.28
N ILE A 33 11.99 8.16 -7.56
CA ILE A 33 12.90 8.81 -8.52
C ILE A 33 14.37 8.61 -8.13
N ALA A 34 14.69 8.61 -6.83
CA ALA A 34 16.06 8.44 -6.34
C ALA A 34 16.70 7.10 -6.74
N ARG A 35 15.93 6.00 -6.83
CA ARG A 35 16.44 4.66 -7.19
C ARG A 35 16.10 4.21 -8.62
N VAL A 36 15.26 4.97 -9.32
CA VAL A 36 14.78 4.62 -10.67
C VAL A 36 15.85 4.74 -11.76
N TYR A 37 16.93 5.48 -11.53
CA TYR A 37 18.01 5.70 -12.52
C TYR A 37 18.67 4.43 -13.07
N LEU A 38 18.46 3.27 -12.45
CA LEU A 38 19.12 2.00 -12.79
C LEU A 38 18.24 1.00 -13.56
N SER A 39 16.95 1.28 -13.77
CA SER A 39 16.05 0.30 -14.36
C SER A 39 16.08 0.33 -15.90
N ARG A 40 16.15 -0.85 -16.54
CA ARG A 40 15.91 -1.05 -18.00
C ARG A 40 14.42 -1.25 -18.33
N SER A 41 13.53 -0.99 -17.36
CA SER A 41 12.11 -1.29 -17.44
C SER A 41 11.27 -0.04 -17.65
N ARG A 42 10.02 -0.22 -18.09
CA ARG A 42 9.03 0.84 -18.18
C ARG A 42 8.38 1.00 -16.81
N LEU A 43 8.65 2.11 -16.12
CA LEU A 43 8.16 2.32 -14.76
C LEU A 43 6.93 3.20 -14.72
N TRP A 44 5.98 2.80 -13.89
CA TRP A 44 4.73 3.48 -13.63
C TRP A 44 4.67 3.82 -12.15
N LEU A 45 4.72 5.10 -11.80
CA LEU A 45 4.86 5.57 -10.44
C LEU A 45 3.49 6.05 -9.93
N ALA A 46 2.90 5.28 -9.01
CA ALA A 46 1.57 5.54 -8.49
C ALA A 46 1.53 6.79 -7.61
N ASN A 47 0.36 7.42 -7.58
CA ASN A 47 0.00 8.45 -6.62
C ASN A 47 -1.36 8.06 -6.01
N TYR A 48 -1.53 8.30 -4.71
CA TYR A 48 -2.79 8.03 -4.02
C TYR A 48 -3.86 9.08 -4.38
N ARG A 49 -5.14 8.68 -4.37
CA ARG A 49 -6.34 9.52 -4.67
C ARG A 49 -6.48 10.82 -3.84
N GLU A 50 -5.61 11.00 -2.87
CA GLU A 50 -5.61 12.10 -1.91
C GLU A 50 -4.42 13.03 -2.09
N SER A 51 -3.42 12.57 -2.84
CA SER A 51 -2.21 13.34 -3.11
C SER A 51 -2.53 14.57 -3.95
N ALA A 52 -1.69 15.60 -3.85
CA ALA A 52 -1.79 16.80 -4.69
C ALA A 52 -1.91 16.48 -6.19
N TRP A 53 -1.38 15.32 -6.62
CA TRP A 53 -1.35 14.85 -8.01
C TRP A 53 -2.54 13.96 -8.41
N SER A 54 -3.48 13.69 -7.51
CA SER A 54 -4.65 12.84 -7.79
C SER A 54 -5.89 13.27 -7.00
N ARG A 55 -6.00 14.57 -6.70
CA ARG A 55 -7.08 15.20 -5.92
C ARG A 55 -8.42 15.45 -6.65
N LYS A 56 -8.54 15.00 -7.90
CA LYS A 56 -9.74 15.26 -8.72
C LYS A 56 -10.73 14.11 -8.55
N SER A 57 -11.98 14.44 -8.21
CA SER A 57 -13.11 13.52 -8.21
C SER A 57 -14.18 14.03 -9.17
N VAL A 58 -14.96 13.11 -9.74
CA VAL A 58 -16.07 13.42 -10.67
C VAL A 58 -17.24 14.08 -9.92
N THR A 59 -17.44 13.72 -8.65
CA THR A 59 -18.64 14.10 -7.88
C THR A 59 -18.34 14.94 -6.63
N LEU A 60 -17.11 14.89 -6.11
CA LEU A 60 -16.75 15.53 -4.85
C LEU A 60 -15.64 16.56 -5.03
N ASN A 61 -15.73 17.68 -4.34
CA ASN A 61 -14.66 18.68 -4.27
C ASN A 61 -13.83 18.48 -2.97
N ALA A 62 -12.51 18.35 -3.11
CA ALA A 62 -11.62 18.07 -1.99
C ALA A 62 -11.61 19.12 -0.87
N ASP A 63 -12.00 20.37 -1.17
CA ASP A 63 -11.97 21.50 -0.24
C ASP A 63 -13.35 21.88 0.27
N LYS A 64 -14.42 21.66 -0.52
CA LYS A 64 -15.82 21.92 -0.12
C LYS A 64 -16.47 20.70 0.54
N ASP A 65 -16.22 19.50 0.03
CA ASP A 65 -16.85 18.25 0.47
C ASP A 65 -15.92 17.42 1.35
N LYS A 66 -15.14 18.10 2.21
CA LYS A 66 -14.02 17.50 2.96
C LYS A 66 -14.37 16.18 3.64
N LYS A 67 -15.49 16.14 4.36
CA LYS A 67 -15.90 14.94 5.11
C LYS A 67 -16.11 13.72 4.20
N ALA A 68 -16.72 13.91 3.03
CA ALA A 68 -16.98 12.81 2.10
C ALA A 68 -15.73 12.46 1.29
N TYR A 69 -14.98 13.47 0.82
CA TYR A 69 -13.79 13.29 0.00
C TYR A 69 -12.69 12.51 0.72
N TRP A 70 -12.43 12.86 1.99
CA TRP A 70 -11.35 12.28 2.80
C TRP A 70 -11.80 11.05 3.60
N ASN A 71 -12.98 10.49 3.35
CA ASN A 71 -13.49 9.29 4.02
C ASN A 71 -13.07 8.01 3.28
N ASN A 72 -11.77 7.74 3.21
CA ASN A 72 -11.22 6.54 2.59
C ASN A 72 -10.03 5.99 3.38
N SER A 73 -9.69 4.73 3.18
CA SER A 73 -8.59 4.02 3.83
C SER A 73 -7.77 3.22 2.82
N PHE A 74 -6.77 2.48 3.28
CA PHE A 74 -6.03 1.53 2.43
C PHE A 74 -6.97 0.49 1.77
N GLN A 75 -8.16 0.25 2.34
CA GLN A 75 -9.18 -0.63 1.78
C GLN A 75 -9.68 -0.10 0.43
N GLU A 76 -10.16 1.14 0.38
CA GLU A 76 -10.65 1.73 -0.87
C GLU A 76 -9.52 1.83 -1.90
N ILE A 77 -8.31 2.12 -1.45
CA ILE A 77 -7.11 2.20 -2.29
C ILE A 77 -6.76 0.82 -2.88
N GLY A 78 -6.88 -0.26 -2.11
CA GLY A 78 -6.75 -1.63 -2.61
C GLY A 78 -7.85 -2.03 -3.57
N TYR A 79 -9.11 -1.72 -3.22
CA TYR A 79 -10.28 -2.17 -3.98
C TYR A 79 -10.51 -1.41 -5.29
N TYR A 80 -10.25 -0.09 -5.33
CA TYR A 80 -10.53 0.74 -6.51
C TYR A 80 -9.26 1.28 -7.20
N ASP A 81 -8.30 1.86 -6.47
CA ASP A 81 -7.17 2.56 -7.12
C ASP A 81 -6.19 1.59 -7.75
N THR A 82 -5.75 0.58 -7.00
CA THR A 82 -4.77 -0.42 -7.47
C THR A 82 -5.23 -1.15 -8.74
N PRO A 83 -6.46 -1.69 -8.81
CA PRO A 83 -6.90 -2.37 -10.03
C PRO A 83 -7.02 -1.41 -11.21
N ALA A 84 -7.51 -0.18 -11.00
CA ALA A 84 -7.59 0.81 -12.08
C ALA A 84 -6.20 1.18 -12.64
N LEU A 85 -5.18 1.30 -11.78
CA LEU A 85 -3.80 1.52 -12.21
C LEU A 85 -3.27 0.33 -13.01
N ILE A 86 -3.48 -0.90 -12.53
CA ILE A 86 -3.06 -2.11 -13.24
C ILE A 86 -3.73 -2.19 -14.61
N ASP A 87 -5.06 -2.05 -14.67
CA ASP A 87 -5.81 -2.16 -15.91
C ASP A 87 -5.40 -1.11 -16.93
N TYR A 88 -5.21 0.15 -16.49
CA TYR A 88 -4.71 1.21 -17.34
C TYR A 88 -3.32 0.91 -17.92
N ILE A 89 -2.41 0.36 -17.11
CA ILE A 89 -1.05 0.00 -17.58
C ILE A 89 -1.13 -1.12 -18.61
N LEU A 90 -1.86 -2.18 -18.31
CA LEU A 90 -2.00 -3.34 -19.20
C LEU A 90 -2.69 -2.94 -20.51
N SER A 91 -3.74 -2.12 -20.47
CA SER A 91 -4.41 -1.62 -21.66
C SER A 91 -3.51 -0.70 -22.49
N THR A 92 -2.74 0.18 -21.84
CA THR A 92 -1.85 1.12 -22.54
C THR A 92 -0.66 0.42 -23.17
N THR A 93 -0.17 -0.66 -22.57
CA THR A 93 1.05 -1.35 -23.01
C THR A 93 0.78 -2.62 -23.81
N SER A 94 -0.49 -3.05 -23.92
CA SER A 94 -0.89 -4.33 -24.50
C SER A 94 -0.18 -5.54 -23.85
N GLN A 95 0.25 -5.41 -22.60
CA GLN A 95 0.84 -6.50 -21.83
C GLN A 95 -0.24 -7.23 -21.06
N GLU A 96 -0.10 -8.56 -20.94
CA GLU A 96 -1.02 -9.37 -20.14
C GLU A 96 -0.73 -9.28 -18.64
N LYS A 97 0.54 -9.07 -18.28
CA LYS A 97 1.01 -9.00 -16.89
C LYS A 97 2.03 -7.89 -16.70
N LEU A 98 2.09 -7.34 -15.49
CA LEU A 98 3.12 -6.40 -15.04
C LEU A 98 3.86 -6.91 -13.80
N PHE A 99 4.99 -6.29 -13.49
CA PHE A 99 5.65 -6.43 -12.19
C PHE A 99 5.09 -5.39 -11.22
N TYR A 100 4.88 -5.77 -9.98
CA TYR A 100 4.40 -4.86 -8.94
C TYR A 100 5.48 -4.69 -7.88
N ILE A 101 5.77 -3.45 -7.49
CA ILE A 101 6.66 -3.15 -6.36
C ILE A 101 5.87 -2.25 -5.41
N GLY A 102 5.61 -2.73 -4.20
CA GLY A 102 4.96 -1.96 -3.15
C GLY A 102 5.93 -1.70 -2.01
N GLN A 103 5.97 -0.47 -1.50
CA GLN A 103 6.61 -0.17 -0.23
C GLN A 103 5.56 0.08 0.85
N SER A 104 5.70 -0.53 2.02
CA SER A 104 4.81 -0.29 3.16
C SER A 104 3.32 -0.43 2.78
N GLN A 105 2.50 0.63 2.90
CA GLN A 105 1.10 0.66 2.42
C GLN A 105 0.90 0.20 0.97
N GLY A 106 1.89 0.40 0.10
CA GLY A 106 1.88 -0.12 -1.26
C GLY A 106 1.73 -1.64 -1.31
N THR A 107 2.31 -2.36 -0.35
CA THR A 107 2.14 -3.81 -0.18
C THR A 107 0.77 -4.16 0.39
N THR A 108 0.32 -3.42 1.42
CA THR A 108 -1.02 -3.57 2.03
C THR A 108 -2.07 -3.55 0.95
N SER A 109 -1.96 -2.59 0.04
CA SER A 109 -2.93 -2.39 -1.02
C SER A 109 -2.95 -3.51 -2.07
N PHE A 110 -1.80 -4.12 -2.35
CA PHE A 110 -1.72 -5.32 -3.19
C PHE A 110 -2.40 -6.51 -2.52
N PHE A 111 -2.18 -6.71 -1.23
CA PHE A 111 -2.81 -7.80 -0.47
C PHE A 111 -4.33 -7.62 -0.35
N VAL A 112 -4.79 -6.39 -0.10
CA VAL A 112 -6.22 -6.05 -0.14
C VAL A 112 -6.78 -6.42 -1.50
N LEU A 113 -6.21 -5.89 -2.60
CA LEU A 113 -6.68 -6.16 -3.96
C LEU A 113 -6.80 -7.67 -4.23
N THR A 114 -5.71 -8.41 -4.05
CA THR A 114 -5.63 -9.82 -4.48
C THR A 114 -6.35 -10.80 -3.55
N SER A 115 -6.66 -10.39 -2.31
CA SER A 115 -7.51 -11.18 -1.41
C SER A 115 -9.01 -11.02 -1.73
N ILE A 116 -9.45 -9.80 -2.06
CA ILE A 116 -10.88 -9.51 -2.32
C ILE A 116 -11.27 -9.62 -3.80
N ARG A 117 -10.29 -9.50 -4.70
CA ARG A 117 -10.44 -9.61 -6.17
C ARG A 117 -9.34 -10.52 -6.73
N PRO A 118 -9.44 -11.83 -6.43
CA PRO A 118 -8.38 -12.78 -6.76
C PRO A 118 -8.12 -12.91 -8.27
N GLU A 119 -9.01 -12.44 -9.14
CA GLU A 119 -8.78 -12.36 -10.59
C GLU A 119 -7.56 -11.48 -10.97
N TYR A 120 -7.14 -10.55 -10.10
CA TYR A 120 -5.93 -9.74 -10.33
C TYR A 120 -4.62 -10.50 -10.10
N ASN A 121 -4.66 -11.68 -9.46
CA ASN A 121 -3.45 -12.49 -9.32
C ASN A 121 -2.87 -12.87 -10.70
N GLU A 122 -3.74 -13.10 -11.69
CA GLU A 122 -3.31 -13.49 -13.04
C GLU A 122 -2.61 -12.36 -13.81
N LYS A 123 -2.89 -11.11 -13.43
CA LYS A 123 -2.37 -9.87 -14.04
C LYS A 123 -1.01 -9.44 -13.50
N VAL A 124 -0.49 -10.13 -12.49
CA VAL A 124 0.79 -9.79 -11.84
C VAL A 124 1.79 -10.92 -12.02
N ARG A 125 2.94 -10.58 -12.59
CA ARG A 125 4.03 -11.55 -12.85
C ARG A 125 4.83 -11.87 -11.59
N LEU A 126 5.07 -10.85 -10.77
CA LEU A 126 5.72 -10.92 -9.46
C LEU A 126 5.36 -9.64 -8.70
N SER A 127 5.02 -9.79 -7.43
CA SER A 127 4.84 -8.69 -6.49
C SER A 127 6.02 -8.65 -5.50
N VAL A 128 6.75 -7.53 -5.48
CA VAL A 128 7.86 -7.30 -4.57
C VAL A 128 7.38 -6.36 -3.46
N GLY A 129 7.38 -6.85 -2.23
CA GLY A 129 7.05 -6.10 -1.03
C GLY A 129 8.29 -5.61 -0.30
N LEU A 130 8.45 -4.29 -0.21
CA LEU A 130 9.51 -3.60 0.51
C LEU A 130 8.96 -3.14 1.87
N GLY A 131 9.36 -3.80 2.96
CA GLY A 131 8.76 -3.63 4.29
C GLY A 131 7.25 -3.89 4.26
N PRO A 132 6.80 -5.15 4.02
CA PRO A 132 5.40 -5.43 3.79
C PRO A 132 4.55 -5.25 5.05
N ALA A 133 3.53 -4.39 4.94
CA ALA A 133 2.66 -3.96 6.02
C ALA A 133 1.30 -4.65 5.92
N ALA A 134 1.05 -5.69 6.73
CA ALA A 134 -0.24 -6.38 6.79
C ALA A 134 -0.71 -6.55 8.25
N TYR A 135 0.16 -7.10 9.08
CA TYR A 135 -0.07 -7.26 10.52
C TYR A 135 0.81 -6.28 11.31
N PHE A 136 0.37 -5.95 12.52
CA PHE A 136 1.05 -5.02 13.43
C PHE A 136 0.97 -5.52 14.89
N GLY A 137 0.80 -6.83 15.07
CA GLY A 137 0.51 -7.44 16.38
C GLY A 137 1.74 -7.79 17.20
N HIS A 138 2.92 -7.83 16.56
CA HIS A 138 4.20 -8.19 17.18
C HIS A 138 5.09 -6.99 17.49
N SER A 139 4.75 -5.80 16.98
CA SER A 139 5.43 -4.59 17.37
C SER A 139 5.32 -4.39 18.89
N THR A 140 6.45 -4.14 19.55
CA THR A 140 6.55 -3.83 20.98
C THR A 140 6.88 -2.36 21.22
N TYR A 141 6.99 -1.56 20.15
CA TYR A 141 7.40 -0.16 20.23
C TYR A 141 6.28 0.71 20.83
N SER A 142 6.53 1.19 22.05
CA SER A 142 5.59 1.98 22.84
C SER A 142 5.02 3.20 22.12
N LEU A 143 5.79 3.82 21.20
CA LEU A 143 5.34 4.99 20.45
C LEU A 143 4.13 4.72 19.56
N LEU A 144 4.10 3.58 18.84
CA LEU A 144 2.96 3.23 18.00
C LEU A 144 1.70 2.97 18.84
N TYR A 145 1.85 2.33 20.00
CA TYR A 145 0.74 2.15 20.94
C TYR A 145 0.28 3.45 21.59
N LEU A 146 1.20 4.37 21.90
CA LEU A 146 0.85 5.70 22.41
C LEU A 146 0.06 6.48 21.35
N LEU A 147 0.53 6.52 20.11
CA LEU A 147 -0.19 7.15 19.00
C LEU A 147 -1.58 6.52 18.82
N ALA A 148 -1.68 5.19 18.85
CA ALA A 148 -2.95 4.46 18.76
C ALA A 148 -3.93 4.75 19.92
N LYS A 149 -3.43 5.05 21.12
CA LYS A 149 -4.26 5.44 22.28
C LYS A 149 -4.84 6.84 22.15
N PHE A 150 -4.12 7.75 21.49
CA PHE A 150 -4.50 9.15 21.38
C PHE A 150 -5.06 9.54 20.01
N VAL A 151 -5.14 8.61 19.05
CA VAL A 151 -5.50 8.89 17.65
C VAL A 151 -6.75 9.75 17.50
N ASP A 152 -7.82 9.46 18.24
CA ASP A 152 -9.08 10.20 18.15
C ASP A 152 -8.98 11.61 18.75
N ARG A 153 -8.09 11.83 19.73
CA ARG A 153 -7.86 13.17 20.32
C ARG A 153 -7.06 14.09 19.41
N ILE A 154 -6.38 13.54 18.41
CA ILE A 154 -5.52 14.29 17.48
C ILE A 154 -6.08 14.31 16.05
N GLU A 155 -7.35 13.92 15.87
CA GLU A 155 -8.05 13.90 14.58
C GLU A 155 -7.89 15.21 13.81
N THR A 156 -8.20 16.34 14.45
CA THR A 156 -8.13 17.66 13.80
C THR A 156 -6.72 17.96 13.30
N MET A 157 -5.70 17.66 14.11
CA MET A 157 -4.30 17.90 13.76
C MET A 157 -3.86 17.01 12.60
N ILE A 158 -4.13 15.71 12.67
CA ILE A 158 -3.77 14.75 11.61
C ILE A 158 -4.50 15.08 10.31
N SER A 159 -5.78 15.41 10.37
CA SER A 159 -6.57 15.77 9.19
C SER A 159 -6.01 17.01 8.50
N VAL A 160 -5.57 18.01 9.28
CA VAL A 160 -4.90 19.21 8.74
C VAL A 160 -3.57 18.84 8.10
N ILE A 161 -2.72 18.06 8.78
CA ILE A 161 -1.42 17.65 8.23
C ILE A 161 -1.59 16.83 6.95
N GLY A 162 -2.47 15.82 6.97
CA GLY A 162 -2.72 14.92 5.85
C GLY A 162 -3.32 15.63 4.64
N SER A 163 -4.24 16.57 4.84
CA SER A 163 -4.87 17.32 3.73
C SER A 163 -3.98 18.42 3.13
N ASN A 164 -2.93 18.86 3.85
CA ASN A 164 -1.96 19.85 3.39
C ASN A 164 -0.61 19.23 2.97
N SER A 165 -0.36 17.96 3.28
CA SER A 165 0.81 17.22 2.79
C SER A 165 0.69 16.98 1.27
N PRO A 166 1.75 17.22 0.46
CA PRO A 166 1.73 16.93 -0.97
C PRO A 166 1.38 15.47 -1.31
N ALA A 167 1.77 14.52 -0.45
CA ALA A 167 1.45 13.10 -0.60
C ALA A 167 -0.02 12.78 -0.27
N GLY A 168 -0.67 13.60 0.56
CA GLY A 168 -2.05 13.40 1.01
C GLY A 168 -2.22 12.20 1.95
N SER A 169 -3.13 12.31 2.92
CA SER A 169 -3.69 11.15 3.63
C SER A 169 -4.97 11.55 4.34
N SER A 170 -6.01 10.72 4.26
CA SER A 170 -7.14 10.77 5.19
C SER A 170 -6.73 10.45 6.62
N PHE A 171 -7.48 10.99 7.58
CA PHE A 171 -7.42 10.54 8.97
C PHE A 171 -7.89 9.09 9.13
N LYS A 172 -8.87 8.66 8.31
CA LYS A 172 -9.40 7.30 8.34
C LYS A 172 -8.32 6.24 8.04
N GLN A 173 -7.30 6.52 7.22
CA GLN A 173 -6.15 5.61 7.06
C GLN A 173 -5.42 5.37 8.38
N ILE A 174 -5.15 6.43 9.15
CA ILE A 174 -4.42 6.32 10.42
C ILE A 174 -5.27 5.60 11.47
N GLN A 175 -6.58 5.88 11.51
CA GLN A 175 -7.51 5.12 12.34
C GLN A 175 -7.54 3.65 11.95
N HIS A 176 -7.56 3.33 10.65
CA HIS A 176 -7.58 1.95 10.18
C HIS A 176 -6.31 1.19 10.59
N TYR A 177 -5.12 1.76 10.40
CA TYR A 177 -3.89 1.13 10.89
C TYR A 177 -3.86 0.98 12.42
N THR A 178 -4.45 1.94 13.15
CA THR A 178 -4.64 1.83 14.60
C THR A 178 -5.55 0.66 14.97
N GLN A 179 -6.61 0.41 14.20
CA GLN A 179 -7.47 -0.76 14.38
C GLN A 179 -6.70 -2.06 14.16
N LEU A 180 -5.79 -2.12 13.17
CA LEU A 180 -4.95 -3.30 12.95
C LEU A 180 -3.97 -3.53 14.11
N LEU A 181 -3.37 -2.46 14.64
CA LEU A 181 -2.50 -2.55 15.82
C LEU A 181 -3.27 -3.08 17.05
N LYS A 182 -4.49 -2.60 17.28
CA LYS A 182 -5.33 -2.98 18.42
C LYS A 182 -5.88 -4.41 18.28
N SER A 183 -6.42 -4.75 17.11
CA SER A 183 -7.03 -6.05 16.85
C SER A 183 -6.01 -7.16 16.56
N LYS A 184 -4.82 -6.78 16.09
CA LYS A 184 -3.76 -7.68 15.57
C LYS A 184 -4.21 -8.50 14.35
N ARG A 185 -5.29 -8.08 13.71
CA ARG A 185 -5.89 -8.73 12.54
C ARG A 185 -5.68 -7.85 11.32
N PHE A 186 -5.52 -8.47 10.15
CA PHE A 186 -5.51 -7.76 8.88
C PHE A 186 -6.91 -7.86 8.26
N CYS A 187 -7.72 -6.82 8.43
CA CYS A 187 -9.14 -6.81 8.06
C CYS A 187 -9.60 -5.46 7.50
N PRO A 188 -10.80 -5.39 6.88
CA PRO A 188 -11.52 -4.15 6.58
C PRO A 188 -11.72 -3.25 7.80
N TYR A 189 -12.11 -2.01 7.52
CA TYR A 189 -12.31 -0.98 8.56
C TYR A 189 -13.41 -1.41 9.52
N ASP A 190 -13.16 -1.30 10.81
CA ASP A 190 -14.16 -1.59 11.84
C ASP A 190 -15.01 -0.34 12.09
N TYR A 191 -16.30 -0.41 11.77
CA TYR A 191 -17.24 0.70 11.94
C TYR A 191 -18.00 0.66 13.28
N GLY A 192 -17.69 -0.31 14.15
CA GLY A 192 -18.50 -0.65 15.31
C GLY A 192 -19.59 -1.68 14.98
N GLU A 193 -20.06 -2.39 16.00
CA GLU A 193 -20.91 -3.58 15.86
C GLU A 193 -22.15 -3.36 14.99
N GLU A 194 -22.92 -2.29 15.25
CA GLU A 194 -24.15 -1.98 14.51
C GLU A 194 -23.89 -1.83 13.01
N ILE A 195 -22.94 -0.98 12.63
CA ILE A 195 -22.61 -0.72 11.22
C ILE A 195 -21.89 -1.93 10.60
N ASN A 196 -21.09 -2.68 11.37
CA ASN A 196 -20.45 -3.91 10.88
C ASN A 196 -21.48 -4.99 10.55
N LEU A 197 -22.56 -5.12 11.34
CA LEU A 197 -23.64 -6.05 11.02
C LEU A 197 -24.33 -5.67 9.70
N GLU A 198 -24.51 -4.37 9.44
CA GLU A 198 -25.07 -3.89 8.17
C GLU A 198 -24.14 -4.13 6.98
N ILE A 199 -22.84 -3.83 7.11
CA ILE A 199 -21.88 -3.88 6.00
C ILE A 199 -21.32 -5.29 5.77
N TYR A 200 -21.01 -6.02 6.84
CA TYR A 200 -20.31 -7.29 6.81
C TYR A 200 -21.19 -8.49 7.18
N GLY A 201 -22.39 -8.27 7.73
CA GLY A 201 -23.25 -9.34 8.24
C GLY A 201 -22.77 -9.97 9.56
N GLN A 202 -21.76 -9.38 10.21
CA GLN A 202 -21.17 -9.85 11.46
C GLN A 202 -20.63 -8.68 12.30
N ALA A 203 -20.57 -8.85 13.63
CA ALA A 203 -20.22 -7.79 14.58
C ALA A 203 -18.79 -7.22 14.42
N SER A 204 -17.88 -7.97 13.81
CA SER A 204 -16.51 -7.54 13.54
C SER A 204 -16.15 -7.75 12.07
N PRO A 205 -15.31 -6.92 11.44
CA PRO A 205 -14.91 -7.13 10.04
C PRO A 205 -14.22 -8.49 9.85
N PRO A 206 -14.46 -9.24 8.75
CA PRO A 206 -13.75 -10.48 8.45
C PRO A 206 -12.28 -10.21 8.08
N GLU A 207 -11.36 -11.16 8.29
CA GLU A 207 -9.96 -10.97 7.84
C GLU A 207 -9.83 -11.04 6.32
N TYR A 208 -8.86 -10.30 5.77
CA TYR A 208 -8.43 -10.50 4.40
C TYR A 208 -7.77 -11.88 4.25
N GLU A 209 -8.29 -12.67 3.32
CA GLU A 209 -7.85 -14.03 3.06
C GLU A 209 -6.55 -14.04 2.22
N LEU A 210 -5.40 -13.94 2.89
CA LEU A 210 -4.09 -13.93 2.21
C LEU A 210 -3.77 -15.24 1.48
N ASN A 211 -4.43 -16.35 1.81
CA ASN A 211 -4.34 -17.61 1.08
C ASN A 211 -4.90 -17.52 -0.36
N LYS A 212 -5.67 -16.47 -0.68
CA LYS A 212 -6.15 -16.19 -2.05
C LYS A 212 -5.12 -15.48 -2.93
N ILE A 213 -3.98 -15.08 -2.37
CA ILE A 213 -2.92 -14.35 -3.09
C ILE A 213 -2.02 -15.37 -3.79
N THR A 214 -2.44 -15.82 -4.96
CA THR A 214 -1.74 -16.86 -5.75
C THR A 214 -0.64 -16.30 -6.64
N ALA A 215 -0.61 -14.99 -6.89
CA ALA A 215 0.50 -14.35 -7.59
C ALA A 215 1.83 -14.57 -6.83
N PRO A 216 2.97 -14.75 -7.53
CA PRO A 216 4.27 -14.83 -6.88
C PRO A 216 4.55 -13.56 -6.06
N VAL A 217 4.97 -13.74 -4.80
CA VAL A 217 5.32 -12.65 -3.88
C VAL A 217 6.77 -12.79 -3.39
N ALA A 218 7.51 -11.69 -3.36
CA ALA A 218 8.85 -11.61 -2.78
C ALA A 218 8.90 -10.50 -1.71
N PHE A 219 9.59 -10.75 -0.59
CA PHE A 219 9.74 -9.77 0.50
C PHE A 219 11.18 -9.32 0.71
N TYR A 220 11.35 -8.03 0.95
CA TYR A 220 12.59 -7.41 1.42
C TYR A 220 12.27 -6.56 2.64
N TYR A 221 12.91 -6.84 3.77
CA TYR A 221 12.62 -6.18 5.04
C TYR A 221 13.88 -6.09 5.90
N GLY A 222 13.91 -5.10 6.78
CA GLY A 222 15.12 -4.70 7.50
C GLY A 222 15.12 -5.04 8.99
N SER A 223 16.30 -5.09 9.62
CA SER A 223 16.42 -5.29 11.07
C SER A 223 16.00 -4.07 11.89
N GLU A 224 16.10 -2.87 11.31
CA GLU A 224 15.78 -1.61 11.96
C GLU A 224 14.40 -1.08 11.50
N ASP A 225 13.56 -1.95 10.94
CA ASP A 225 12.19 -1.62 10.56
C ASP A 225 11.25 -1.72 11.77
N TYR A 226 10.94 -0.57 12.35
CA TYR A 226 10.07 -0.46 13.53
C TYR A 226 8.56 -0.51 13.21
N PHE A 227 8.19 -0.44 11.93
CA PHE A 227 6.79 -0.52 11.50
C PHE A 227 6.42 -1.95 11.09
N CYS A 228 7.27 -2.60 10.31
CA CYS A 228 7.07 -3.94 9.79
C CYS A 228 8.06 -4.91 10.43
N VAL A 229 7.87 -5.17 11.72
CA VAL A 229 8.79 -5.98 12.52
C VAL A 229 8.77 -7.45 12.11
N GLN A 230 9.85 -8.17 12.39
CA GLN A 230 10.03 -9.56 11.95
C GLN A 230 8.85 -10.48 12.26
N GLY A 231 8.26 -10.40 13.46
CA GLY A 231 7.13 -11.26 13.83
C GLY A 231 5.88 -11.04 12.97
N ASP A 232 5.62 -9.80 12.55
CA ASP A 232 4.50 -9.49 11.66
C ASP A 232 4.80 -9.92 10.21
N ILE A 233 6.07 -9.86 9.79
CA ILE A 233 6.54 -10.44 8.52
C ILE A 233 6.39 -11.96 8.52
N ASP A 234 6.78 -12.63 9.61
CA ASP A 234 6.62 -14.08 9.80
C ASP A 234 5.15 -14.48 9.68
N GLN A 235 4.26 -13.78 10.39
CA GLN A 235 2.82 -14.01 10.33
C GLN A 235 2.27 -13.83 8.91
N THR A 236 2.67 -12.75 8.22
CA THR A 236 2.26 -12.50 6.83
C THR A 236 2.73 -13.62 5.90
N ALA A 237 4.02 -13.97 5.97
CA ALA A 237 4.64 -15.01 5.16
C ALA A 237 3.96 -16.37 5.35
N SER A 238 3.59 -16.72 6.58
CA SER A 238 2.94 -18.00 6.90
C SER A 238 1.57 -18.20 6.24
N LYS A 239 0.91 -17.11 5.81
CA LYS A 239 -0.42 -17.13 5.22
C LYS A 239 -0.42 -17.01 3.69
N LEU A 240 0.73 -16.76 3.06
CA LEU A 240 0.85 -16.62 1.62
C LEU A 240 1.16 -17.98 0.96
N PRO A 241 0.39 -18.39 -0.06
CA PRO A 241 0.57 -19.69 -0.71
C PRO A 241 1.74 -19.69 -1.71
N ASN A 242 2.21 -18.53 -2.17
CA ASN A 242 3.21 -18.39 -3.22
C ASN A 242 4.27 -17.33 -2.89
N LEU A 243 4.89 -17.47 -1.71
CA LEU A 243 6.04 -16.65 -1.31
C LEU A 243 7.31 -17.23 -1.93
N VAL A 244 7.79 -16.61 -3.01
CA VAL A 244 8.94 -17.10 -3.79
C VAL A 244 10.29 -16.62 -3.25
N GLU A 245 10.31 -15.51 -2.51
CA GLU A 245 11.51 -15.01 -1.86
C GLU A 245 11.18 -14.27 -0.57
N ARG A 246 12.04 -14.42 0.43
CA ARG A 246 11.99 -13.66 1.66
C ARG A 246 13.41 -13.31 2.09
N LYS A 247 13.77 -12.04 1.96
CA LYS A 247 15.11 -11.54 2.22
C LYS A 247 15.14 -10.55 3.37
N PHE A 248 15.86 -10.94 4.42
CA PHE A 248 16.17 -10.10 5.57
C PHE A 248 17.44 -9.29 5.30
N MET A 249 17.41 -7.99 5.61
CA MET A 249 18.50 -7.06 5.39
C MET A 249 18.93 -6.43 6.71
N LYS A 250 20.09 -6.85 7.23
CA LYS A 250 20.63 -6.30 8.48
C LYS A 250 21.02 -4.83 8.30
N GLY A 251 20.64 -3.99 9.26
CA GLY A 251 20.95 -2.56 9.28
C GLY A 251 19.99 -1.68 8.47
N PHE A 252 19.03 -2.27 7.75
CA PHE A 252 18.06 -1.50 6.97
C PHE A 252 16.87 -1.09 7.84
N SER A 253 16.49 0.19 7.78
CA SER A 253 15.25 0.72 8.33
C SER A 253 14.08 0.67 7.34
N HIS A 254 12.88 1.05 7.80
CA HIS A 254 11.66 1.09 6.98
C HIS A 254 11.80 1.96 5.72
N THR A 255 12.60 3.02 5.80
CA THR A 255 12.84 3.96 4.69
C THR A 255 14.07 3.61 3.88
N ASP A 256 15.06 2.90 4.44
CA ASP A 256 16.30 2.59 3.71
C ASP A 256 16.06 1.73 2.48
N VAL A 257 14.98 0.94 2.48
CA VAL A 257 14.58 0.15 1.31
C VAL A 257 14.30 1.05 0.09
N LEU A 258 13.96 2.33 0.29
CA LEU A 258 13.84 3.34 -0.76
C LEU A 258 14.97 4.36 -0.77
N TRP A 259 15.54 4.73 0.38
CA TRP A 259 16.43 5.89 0.52
C TRP A 259 17.85 5.57 0.99
N GLY A 260 18.12 4.32 1.36
CA GLY A 260 19.44 3.88 1.81
C GLY A 260 20.50 4.07 0.72
N THR A 261 21.73 4.37 1.11
CA THR A 261 22.84 4.60 0.17
C THR A 261 23.62 3.33 -0.17
N ASP A 262 23.35 2.25 0.54
CA ASP A 262 24.17 1.03 0.58
C ASP A 262 23.46 -0.18 -0.05
#